data_AF-A0A257GZV0-F1
#
_entry.id   AF-A0A257GZV0-F1
#
_cell.length_a   1.000
_cell.length_b   1.000
_cell.length_c   1.000
_cell.angle_alpha   90.00
_cell.angle_beta   90.00
_cell.angle_gamma   90.00
#
_symmetry.space_group_name_H-M   'P 1'
#
loop_
_entity.id
_entity.type
_entity.pdbx_description
1 polymer ?
#
loop_
_entity_poly.entity_id
_entity_poly.type
_entity_poly.pdbx_seq_one_letter_code
_entity_poly.pdbx_strand_id
1 'polypeptide(L)'
;MQTRAAVAWKAGQPLTIETVDLQGPKFGEVLVEIKATGICHTDYYTLSGADPEGIFPAILGHEGAGIVVDVGPGVTSLKKGDHVIPLYTPECRQCKFCLSRKTNLCQLIRGTQGKGLMPDATSRFSLNGDPIFHYMGTSTFSNYTVAPEIS
;
A
#
# COMPACT_ATOMS: atom_id res chain seq x y z
N MET A 1 -3.21 13.10 -8.48
CA MET A 1 -3.02 14.22 -7.54
C MET A 1 -1.57 14.23 -7.09
N GLN A 2 -1.11 15.29 -6.41
CA GLN A 2 0.17 15.26 -5.71
C GLN A 2 -0.03 14.97 -4.23
N THR A 3 0.88 14.24 -3.60
CA THR A 3 0.86 13.92 -2.17
C THR A 3 2.26 14.01 -1.58
N ARG A 4 2.35 14.42 -0.32
CA ARG A 4 3.60 14.40 0.44
C ARG A 4 3.82 13.00 1.01
N ALA A 5 4.99 12.43 0.78
CA ALA A 5 5.33 11.07 1.22
C ALA A 5 6.79 10.99 1.69
N ALA A 6 7.08 10.05 2.60
CA ALA A 6 8.43 9.69 2.97
C ALA A 6 8.91 8.55 2.07
N VAL A 7 9.85 8.86 1.16
CA VAL A 7 10.35 7.94 0.14
C VAL A 7 11.64 7.30 0.62
N ALA A 8 11.71 5.98 0.53
CA ALA A 8 12.94 5.21 0.68
C ALA A 8 13.59 5.06 -0.70
N TRP A 9 14.60 5.89 -0.99
CA TRP A 9 15.29 5.84 -2.29
C TRP A 9 16.21 4.63 -2.43
N LYS A 10 16.90 4.25 -1.35
CA LYS A 10 17.89 3.17 -1.30
C LYS A 10 17.95 2.57 0.11
N ALA A 11 18.33 1.31 0.19
CA ALA A 11 18.63 0.66 1.46
C ALA A 11 19.71 1.41 2.27
N GLY A 12 19.55 1.44 3.59
CA GLY A 12 20.46 2.04 4.56
C GLY A 12 20.49 3.58 4.54
N GLN A 13 19.67 4.24 3.73
CA GLN A 13 19.59 5.70 3.66
C GLN A 13 18.38 6.22 4.46
N PRO A 14 18.46 7.44 5.01
CA PRO A 14 17.30 8.09 5.60
C PRO A 14 16.16 8.24 4.59
N LEU A 15 14.92 8.18 5.07
CA LEU A 15 13.76 8.56 4.27
C LEU A 15 13.84 10.06 3.93
N THR A 16 13.52 10.42 2.70
CA THR A 16 13.36 11.83 2.31
C THR A 16 11.90 12.16 2.15
N ILE A 17 11.52 13.39 2.50
CA ILE A 17 10.15 13.84 2.32
C ILE A 17 10.01 14.47 0.93
N GLU A 18 9.26 13.81 0.07
CA GLU A 18 9.04 14.21 -1.31
C GLU A 18 7.59 14.62 -1.53
N THR A 19 7.35 15.39 -2.59
CA THR A 19 6.01 15.55 -3.17
C THR A 19 5.95 14.70 -4.43
N VAL A 20 5.14 13.64 -4.41
CA VAL A 20 5.05 12.64 -5.47
C VAL A 20 3.70 12.68 -6.18
N ASP A 21 3.67 12.22 -7.43
CA ASP A 21 2.43 12.00 -8.15
C ASP A 21 1.75 10.72 -7.67
N LEU A 22 0.47 10.81 -7.34
CA LEU A 22 -0.40 9.71 -6.97
C LEU A 22 -1.57 9.62 -7.95
N GLN A 23 -1.64 8.52 -8.69
CA GLN A 23 -2.77 8.20 -9.56
C GLN A 23 -4.01 7.86 -8.73
N GLY A 24 -5.20 8.17 -9.27
CA GLY A 24 -6.47 7.80 -8.62
C GLY A 24 -6.72 6.29 -8.59
N PRO A 25 -7.72 5.83 -7.82
CA PRO A 25 -8.02 4.41 -7.69
C PRO A 25 -8.59 3.85 -9.01
N LYS A 26 -8.10 2.68 -9.44
CA LYS A 26 -8.65 1.91 -10.55
C LYS A 26 -9.68 0.88 -10.04
N PHE A 27 -10.10 -0.05 -10.91
CA PHE A 27 -11.09 -1.05 -10.56
C PHE A 27 -10.70 -1.85 -9.30
N GLY A 28 -11.59 -1.90 -8.31
CA GLY A 28 -11.38 -2.61 -7.05
C GLY A 28 -10.33 -1.97 -6.13
N GLU A 29 -10.06 -0.67 -6.28
CA GLU A 29 -9.11 0.07 -5.46
C GLU A 29 -9.79 1.24 -4.73
N VAL A 30 -9.19 1.67 -3.62
CA VAL A 30 -9.66 2.78 -2.81
C VAL A 30 -8.54 3.78 -2.56
N LEU A 31 -8.87 5.07 -2.57
CA LEU A 31 -7.96 6.14 -2.19
C LEU A 31 -8.25 6.55 -0.74
N VAL A 32 -7.22 6.50 0.09
CA VAL A 32 -7.32 6.75 1.54
C VAL A 32 -6.45 7.93 1.90
N GLU A 33 -6.99 8.89 2.65
CA GLU A 33 -6.21 9.89 3.36
C GLU A 33 -5.72 9.29 4.69
N ILE A 34 -4.41 9.11 4.82
CA ILE A 34 -3.80 8.58 6.03
C ILE A 34 -3.78 9.68 7.10
N LYS A 35 -4.39 9.38 8.26
CA LYS A 35 -4.48 10.30 9.40
C LYS A 35 -3.40 10.03 10.43
N ALA A 36 -2.99 8.78 10.58
CA ALA A 36 -1.91 8.37 11.46
C ALA A 36 -1.25 7.10 10.92
N THR A 37 0.05 6.95 11.19
CA THR A 37 0.78 5.71 10.93
C THR A 37 1.82 5.46 12.02
N GLY A 38 1.95 4.22 12.45
CA GLY A 38 3.01 3.75 13.34
C GLY A 38 4.28 3.41 12.55
N ILE A 39 5.41 3.35 13.25
CA ILE A 39 6.68 2.87 12.71
C ILE A 39 6.92 1.48 13.28
N CYS A 40 6.96 0.48 12.40
CA CYS A 40 7.23 -0.89 12.77
C CYS A 40 8.71 -1.24 12.63
N HIS A 41 9.14 -2.28 13.34
CA HIS A 41 10.45 -2.90 13.05
C HIS A 41 10.53 -3.47 11.63
N THR A 42 9.42 -3.95 11.05
CA THR A 42 9.42 -4.49 9.67
C THR A 42 9.75 -3.41 8.63
N ASP A 43 9.25 -2.18 8.82
CA ASP A 43 9.62 -1.05 7.94
C ASP A 43 11.12 -0.75 8.03
N TYR A 44 11.67 -0.76 9.26
CA TYR A 44 13.12 -0.60 9.48
C TYR A 44 13.93 -1.76 8.88
N TYR A 45 13.47 -3.00 9.03
CA TYR A 45 14.14 -4.18 8.49
C TYR A 45 14.28 -4.08 6.97
N THR A 46 13.21 -3.73 6.26
CA THR A 46 13.27 -3.44 4.83
C THR A 46 14.21 -2.27 4.55
N LEU A 47 14.02 -1.11 5.21
CA LEU A 47 14.85 0.08 4.99
C LEU A 47 16.34 -0.17 5.22
N SER A 48 16.71 -1.02 6.18
CA SER A 48 18.09 -1.35 6.51
C SER A 48 18.82 -2.11 5.38
N GLY A 49 18.08 -2.71 4.44
CA GLY A 49 18.63 -3.60 3.41
C GLY A 49 18.90 -5.02 3.88
N ALA A 50 18.56 -5.37 5.12
CA ALA A 50 18.66 -6.74 5.62
C ALA A 50 17.56 -7.66 5.07
N ASP A 51 16.45 -7.08 4.60
CA ASP A 51 15.38 -7.79 3.90
C ASP A 51 15.81 -8.18 2.48
N PRO A 52 15.96 -9.49 2.15
CA PRO A 52 16.32 -9.92 0.81
C PRO A 52 15.24 -9.61 -0.23
N GLU A 53 14.00 -9.37 0.20
CA GLU A 53 12.88 -9.00 -0.67
C GLU A 53 12.69 -7.47 -0.76
N GLY A 54 13.58 -6.68 -0.15
CA GLY A 54 13.48 -5.22 -0.15
C GLY A 54 13.63 -4.62 -1.55
N ILE A 55 12.66 -3.81 -1.98
CA ILE A 55 12.62 -3.14 -3.29
C ILE A 55 12.63 -1.63 -3.09
N PHE A 56 13.44 -0.93 -3.90
CA PHE A 56 13.59 0.52 -3.86
C PHE A 56 13.57 1.10 -5.28
N PRO A 57 13.08 2.34 -5.51
CA PRO A 57 12.53 3.24 -4.49
C PRO A 57 11.11 2.84 -4.05
N ALA A 58 10.78 2.98 -2.77
CA ALA A 58 9.47 2.61 -2.24
C ALA A 58 8.94 3.63 -1.22
N ILE A 59 7.61 3.68 -1.07
CA ILE A 59 6.96 4.31 0.08
C ILE A 59 6.60 3.20 1.06
N LEU A 60 7.28 3.17 2.21
CA LEU A 60 7.10 2.15 3.25
C LEU A 60 5.84 2.42 4.11
N GLY A 61 5.73 1.72 5.24
CA GLY A 61 4.63 1.86 6.19
C GLY A 61 3.48 0.92 5.88
N HIS A 62 3.02 0.21 6.91
CA HIS A 62 1.91 -0.73 6.83
C HIS A 62 0.99 -0.73 8.06
N GLU A 63 1.28 0.11 9.05
CA GLU A 63 0.47 0.27 10.25
C GLU A 63 -0.16 1.66 10.22
N GLY A 64 -1.25 1.82 9.46
CA GLY A 64 -1.92 3.11 9.25
C GLY A 64 -3.41 3.10 9.54
N ALA A 65 -3.98 4.27 9.77
CA ALA A 65 -5.43 4.48 9.84
C ALA A 65 -5.78 5.76 9.10
N GLY A 66 -6.93 5.75 8.42
CA GLY A 66 -7.30 6.83 7.52
C GLY A 66 -8.78 6.91 7.23
N ILE A 67 -9.11 7.78 6.28
CA ILE A 67 -10.47 8.00 5.79
C ILE A 67 -10.48 7.79 4.28
N VAL A 68 -11.43 7.01 3.78
CA VAL A 68 -11.64 6.84 2.33
C VAL A 68 -12.06 8.19 1.74
N VAL A 69 -11.34 8.66 0.73
CA VAL A 69 -11.64 9.92 0.04
C VAL A 69 -12.24 9.70 -1.35
N ASP A 70 -11.93 8.56 -1.99
CA ASP A 70 -12.50 8.14 -3.27
C ASP A 70 -12.42 6.62 -3.44
N VAL A 71 -13.28 6.07 -4.30
CA VAL A 71 -13.32 4.63 -4.62
C VAL A 71 -13.33 4.41 -6.12
N GLY A 72 -12.59 3.41 -6.58
CA GLY A 72 -12.59 3.04 -7.98
C GLY A 72 -13.80 2.20 -8.39
N PRO A 73 -13.99 1.95 -9.69
CA PRO A 73 -15.07 1.12 -10.19
C PRO A 73 -15.07 -0.28 -9.55
N GLY A 74 -16.25 -0.86 -9.30
CA GLY A 74 -16.36 -2.24 -8.77
C GLY A 74 -16.15 -2.38 -7.26
N VAL A 75 -15.74 -1.31 -6.56
CA VAL A 75 -15.77 -1.28 -5.08
C VAL A 75 -17.21 -1.32 -4.59
N THR A 76 -17.50 -2.20 -3.63
CA THR A 76 -18.87 -2.43 -3.12
C THR A 76 -18.98 -2.40 -1.60
N SER A 77 -17.86 -2.57 -0.90
CA SER A 77 -17.80 -2.67 0.56
C SER A 77 -17.39 -1.37 1.27
N LEU A 78 -16.89 -0.39 0.52
CA LEU A 78 -16.37 0.88 1.03
C LEU A 78 -16.96 2.06 0.27
N LYS A 79 -17.06 3.22 0.95
CA LYS A 79 -17.46 4.50 0.34
C LYS A 79 -16.66 5.66 0.97
N LYS A 80 -16.68 6.79 0.28
CA LYS A 80 -16.11 8.05 0.79
C LYS A 80 -16.63 8.37 2.19
N GLY A 81 -15.71 8.71 3.10
CA GLY A 81 -15.98 9.05 4.49
C GLY A 81 -15.85 7.88 5.47
N ASP A 82 -15.74 6.64 4.99
CA ASP A 82 -15.52 5.49 5.88
C ASP A 82 -14.12 5.58 6.53
N HIS A 83 -14.07 5.25 7.82
CA HIS A 83 -12.81 5.11 8.56
C HIS A 83 -12.26 3.71 8.33
N VAL A 84 -10.99 3.63 7.94
CA VAL A 84 -10.36 2.38 7.50
C VAL A 84 -8.96 2.20 8.09
N ILE A 85 -8.55 0.94 8.16
CA ILE A 85 -7.19 0.51 8.47
C ILE A 85 -6.74 -0.34 7.27
N PRO A 86 -5.68 0.06 6.53
CA PRO A 86 -5.12 -0.78 5.47
C PRO A 86 -4.55 -2.09 6.03
N LEU A 87 -4.80 -3.20 5.34
CA LEU A 87 -4.43 -4.55 5.71
C LEU A 87 -3.34 -5.07 4.76
N TYR A 88 -2.14 -5.26 5.30
CA TYR A 88 -1.06 -5.89 4.53
C TYR A 88 -1.32 -7.37 4.22
N THR A 89 -2.18 -8.02 5.01
CA THR A 89 -2.72 -9.35 4.71
C THR A 89 -4.15 -9.16 4.25
N PRO A 90 -4.42 -9.23 2.93
CA PRO A 90 -5.74 -8.95 2.40
C PRO A 90 -6.77 -10.02 2.81
N GLU A 91 -8.05 -9.73 2.63
CA GLU A 91 -9.14 -10.69 2.84
C GLU A 91 -10.10 -10.71 1.64
N CYS A 92 -9.80 -11.51 0.62
CA CYS A 92 -10.66 -11.56 -0.59
C CYS A 92 -11.97 -12.35 -0.42
N ARG A 93 -12.14 -13.07 0.69
CA ARG A 93 -13.34 -13.86 1.06
C ARG A 93 -13.80 -14.95 0.09
N GLN A 94 -13.02 -15.23 -0.95
CA GLN A 94 -13.37 -16.19 -2.01
C GLN A 94 -12.30 -17.27 -2.26
N CYS A 95 -11.03 -17.03 -1.92
CA CYS A 95 -9.99 -18.02 -2.14
C CYS A 95 -10.00 -19.13 -1.08
N LYS A 96 -9.40 -20.29 -1.40
CA LYS A 96 -9.31 -21.44 -0.48
C LYS A 96 -8.70 -21.10 0.90
N PHE A 97 -7.85 -20.08 0.98
CA PHE A 97 -7.26 -19.61 2.23
C PHE A 97 -8.25 -18.80 3.07
N CYS A 98 -8.95 -17.83 2.48
CA CYS A 98 -9.98 -17.06 3.19
C CYS A 98 -11.19 -17.92 3.60
N LEU A 99 -11.51 -18.95 2.82
CA LEU A 99 -12.59 -19.89 3.16
C LEU A 99 -12.16 -20.94 4.22
N SER A 100 -10.87 -21.00 4.56
CA SER A 100 -10.35 -21.91 5.57
C SER A 100 -10.54 -21.33 6.98
N ARG A 101 -10.99 -22.15 7.92
CA ARG A 101 -11.09 -21.78 9.35
C ARG A 101 -9.76 -21.91 10.12
N LYS A 102 -8.65 -22.12 9.41
CA LYS A 102 -7.33 -22.40 10.01
C LYS A 102 -6.25 -21.37 9.65
N THR A 103 -6.54 -20.44 8.74
CA THR A 103 -5.56 -19.46 8.27
C THR A 103 -6.24 -18.17 7.83
N ASN A 104 -5.51 -17.08 7.89
CA ASN A 104 -5.87 -15.76 7.36
C ASN A 104 -5.01 -15.35 6.15
N LEU A 105 -4.11 -16.23 5.67
CA LEU A 105 -3.09 -15.88 4.66
C LEU A 105 -3.66 -15.88 3.24
N CYS A 106 -4.49 -14.90 2.91
CA CYS A 106 -4.99 -14.71 1.56
C CYS A 106 -3.83 -14.67 0.54
N GLN A 107 -4.01 -15.39 -0.57
CA GLN A 107 -2.98 -15.48 -1.62
C GLN A 107 -3.35 -14.70 -2.89
N LEU A 108 -4.54 -14.09 -2.94
CA LEU A 108 -5.11 -13.57 -4.19
C LEU A 108 -4.19 -12.56 -4.89
N ILE A 109 -3.60 -11.63 -4.13
CA ILE A 109 -2.73 -10.57 -4.66
C ILE A 109 -1.27 -10.71 -4.21
N ARG A 110 -0.90 -11.83 -3.56
CA ARG A 110 0.45 -12.00 -2.99
C ARG A 110 1.54 -11.87 -4.06
N GLY A 111 1.28 -12.32 -5.29
CA GLY A 111 2.24 -12.29 -6.40
C GLY A 111 2.58 -10.88 -6.92
N THR A 112 1.69 -9.90 -6.79
CA THR A 112 1.94 -8.49 -7.14
C THR A 112 2.34 -7.67 -5.92
N GLN A 113 1.72 -7.93 -4.76
CA GLN A 113 2.02 -7.23 -3.51
C GLN A 113 3.48 -7.42 -3.10
N GLY A 114 4.04 -8.64 -3.23
CA GLY A 114 5.46 -8.89 -2.95
C GLY A 114 6.42 -8.22 -3.93
N LYS A 115 5.93 -7.75 -5.08
CA LYS A 115 6.71 -6.97 -6.06
C LYS A 115 6.51 -5.46 -5.91
N GLY A 116 5.81 -5.03 -4.87
CA GLY A 116 5.49 -3.63 -4.62
C GLY A 116 4.52 -3.02 -5.64
N LEU A 117 3.58 -3.81 -6.16
CA LEU A 117 2.64 -3.41 -7.21
C LEU A 117 1.19 -3.68 -6.82
N MET A 118 0.29 -2.90 -7.41
CA MET A 118 -1.16 -3.11 -7.33
C MET A 118 -1.57 -4.41 -8.08
N PRO A 119 -2.82 -4.89 -7.94
CA PRO A 119 -3.28 -6.12 -8.60
C PRO A 119 -3.14 -6.11 -10.12
N ASP A 120 -3.13 -4.92 -10.74
CA ASP A 120 -2.90 -4.72 -12.18
C ASP A 120 -1.41 -4.68 -12.58
N ALA A 121 -0.50 -5.04 -11.66
CA ALA A 121 0.95 -5.01 -11.83
C ALA A 121 1.54 -3.63 -12.16
N THR A 122 0.88 -2.55 -11.74
CA THR A 122 1.41 -1.18 -11.85
C THR A 122 1.52 -0.50 -10.48
N SER A 123 2.33 0.57 -10.39
CA SER A 123 2.30 1.45 -9.22
C SER A 123 1.27 2.56 -9.40
N ARG A 124 0.85 3.17 -8.28
CA ARG A 124 0.07 4.41 -8.27
C ARG A 124 0.95 5.62 -7.96
N PHE A 125 2.17 5.40 -7.46
CA PHE A 125 3.12 6.44 -7.12
C PHE A 125 4.18 6.59 -8.22
N SER A 126 4.53 7.84 -8.52
CA SER A 126 5.66 8.17 -9.37
C SER A 126 6.27 9.52 -8.99
N LEU A 127 7.52 9.75 -9.36
CA LEU A 127 8.14 11.07 -9.33
C LEU A 127 8.78 11.35 -10.68
N ASN A 128 8.39 12.44 -11.33
CA ASN A 128 8.86 12.81 -12.68
C ASN A 128 8.62 11.71 -13.74
N GLY A 129 7.56 10.91 -13.57
CA GLY A 129 7.23 9.79 -14.45
C GLY A 129 7.89 8.46 -14.08
N ASP A 130 8.90 8.45 -13.19
CA ASP A 130 9.53 7.23 -12.72
C ASP A 130 8.70 6.59 -11.59
N PRO A 131 8.36 5.29 -11.67
CA PRO A 131 7.55 4.62 -10.65
C PRO A 131 8.26 4.55 -9.29
N ILE A 132 7.49 4.73 -8.22
CA ILE A 132 7.89 4.40 -6.85
C ILE A 132 7.06 3.20 -6.40
N PHE A 133 7.69 2.17 -5.86
CA PHE A 133 7.00 0.94 -5.47
C PHE A 133 6.11 1.14 -4.24
N HIS A 134 5.01 0.41 -4.23
CA HIS A 134 4.20 0.22 -3.04
C HIS A 134 4.90 -0.71 -2.06
N TYR A 135 4.54 -0.61 -0.79
CA TYR A 135 5.03 -1.49 0.26
C TYR A 135 3.88 -2.23 0.92
N MET A 136 3.97 -3.56 0.92
CA MET A 136 3.01 -4.45 1.59
C MET A 136 1.53 -4.17 1.24
N GLY A 137 1.26 -3.58 0.07
CA GLY A 137 -0.09 -3.23 -0.38
C GLY A 137 -0.74 -2.06 0.36
N THR A 138 0.03 -1.27 1.10
CA THR A 138 -0.50 -0.25 2.03
C THR A 138 0.19 1.12 1.88
N SER A 139 1.52 1.17 1.94
CA SER A 139 2.34 2.37 1.70
C SER A 139 1.91 3.58 2.56
N THR A 140 1.78 3.37 3.87
CA THR A 140 1.17 4.34 4.80
C THR A 140 2.07 5.52 5.17
N PHE A 141 3.33 5.54 4.74
CA PHE A 141 4.21 6.71 4.87
C PHE A 141 3.95 7.78 3.79
N SER A 142 2.68 8.01 3.48
CA SER A 142 2.19 9.07 2.56
C SER A 142 0.90 9.66 3.11
N ASN A 143 0.66 10.96 2.92
CA ASN A 143 -0.61 11.59 3.30
C ASN A 143 -1.81 10.93 2.62
N TYR A 144 -1.63 10.41 1.40
CA TYR A 144 -2.64 9.66 0.66
C TYR A 144 -2.04 8.40 0.06
N THR A 145 -2.79 7.31 0.07
CA THR A 145 -2.39 6.04 -0.55
C THR A 145 -3.56 5.41 -1.29
N VAL A 146 -3.26 4.62 -2.32
CA VAL A 146 -4.23 3.79 -3.00
C VAL A 146 -3.96 2.33 -2.64
N ALA A 147 -4.99 1.64 -2.17
CA ALA A 147 -4.93 0.22 -1.79
C ALA A 147 -6.04 -0.57 -2.50
N PRO A 148 -5.87 -1.89 -2.73
CA PRO A 148 -6.97 -2.75 -3.14
C PRO A 148 -8.12 -2.70 -2.11
N GLU A 149 -9.38 -2.82 -2.53
CA GLU A 149 -10.53 -2.87 -1.61
C GLU A 149 -10.43 -3.99 -0.57
N ILE A 150 -9.74 -5.08 -0.92
CA ILE A 150 -9.52 -6.24 -0.05
C ILE A 150 -8.37 -6.04 0.95
N SER A 151 -7.69 -4.90 0.89
CA SER A 151 -6.51 -4.51 1.67
C SER A 151 -6.82 -3.27 2.51
#